data_AF-A0A2E7JT30-F1
#
_entry.id   AF-A0A2E7JT30-F1
#
_cell.length_a   1.000
_cell.length_b   1.000
_cell.length_c   1.000
_cell.angle_alpha   90.00
_cell.angle_beta   90.00
_cell.angle_gamma   90.00
#
_symmetry.space_group_name_H-M   'P 1'
#
loop_
_entity.id
_entity.type
_entity.pdbx_description
1 polymer ?
#
loop_
_entity_poly.entity_id
_entity_poly.type
_entity_poly.pdbx_seq_one_letter_code
_entity_poly.pdbx_strand_id
1 'polypeptide(L)'
;MNVFSATDSGLALRIRHMLNGKMRSMGAGLRVIAAVLLCGLAGAMLPTAGVAQTRDRDADTDRGERKTAAHFEELNRKIRAAIDAGKLTPEEGRAKLREARIWHAAMATDPSEWSEELKAMILELKPDSTIEEIAEGIRQRQARMREKEGEMVDFDALNRKIQAAVDAGELTPEEGRRKLEAMRRAMATGGRGDRGNKADTDRIRAYREGIVARAMAEAPEQWSDELKAHIERAGWDLEKFTEGIRQRQAAGTRVTDFSQLLIELSTVAEQTSWGEIKKDVGAAE
;
A
#
# COMPACT_ATOMS: atom_id res chain seq x y z
N MET A 1 -36.38 11.20 -17.67
CA MET A 1 -36.63 11.39 -16.23
C MET A 1 -35.82 10.35 -15.48
N ASN A 2 -35.12 10.78 -14.41
CA ASN A 2 -34.38 9.96 -13.43
C ASN A 2 -35.36 8.96 -12.74
N VAL A 3 -34.96 7.91 -12.02
CA VAL A 3 -34.07 7.82 -10.84
C VAL A 3 -33.86 6.33 -10.53
N PHE A 4 -32.64 5.89 -10.16
CA PHE A 4 -32.46 4.90 -9.08
C PHE A 4 -31.22 5.26 -8.28
N SER A 5 -31.45 5.44 -6.97
CA SER A 5 -30.50 5.81 -5.94
C SER A 5 -29.84 4.58 -5.33
N ALA A 6 -28.51 4.58 -5.26
CA ALA A 6 -27.73 3.64 -4.45
C ALA A 6 -27.35 4.30 -3.12
N THR A 7 -27.56 3.58 -2.02
CA THR A 7 -27.21 3.96 -0.65
C THR A 7 -25.70 4.07 -0.47
N ASP A 8 -25.22 5.32 -0.41
CA ASP A 8 -23.84 5.72 -0.19
C ASP A 8 -23.40 5.33 1.25
N SER A 9 -22.38 4.47 1.35
CA SER A 9 -21.85 3.96 2.61
C SER A 9 -21.25 5.10 3.46
N GLY A 10 -21.49 5.09 4.78
CA GLY A 10 -21.05 6.13 5.72
C GLY A 10 -19.54 6.42 5.72
N LEU A 11 -18.72 5.49 5.24
CA LEU A 11 -17.28 5.66 5.04
C LEU A 11 -16.96 6.52 3.83
N ALA A 12 -17.72 6.39 2.74
CA ALA A 12 -17.65 7.28 1.58
C ALA A 12 -18.09 8.70 1.95
N LEU A 13 -19.10 8.84 2.82
CA LEU A 13 -19.53 10.13 3.37
C LEU A 13 -18.47 10.77 4.27
N ARG A 14 -17.79 10.02 5.14
CA ARG A 14 -16.71 10.54 6.02
C ARG A 14 -15.44 10.90 5.24
N ILE A 15 -15.06 10.11 4.25
CA ILE A 15 -13.95 10.45 3.34
C ILE A 15 -14.32 11.68 2.51
N ARG A 16 -15.55 11.76 1.99
CA ARG A 16 -16.05 12.93 1.25
C ARG A 16 -16.15 14.17 2.15
N HIS A 17 -16.41 14.04 3.45
CA HIS A 17 -16.42 15.17 4.40
C HIS A 17 -15.00 15.63 4.78
N MET A 18 -14.06 14.71 5.01
CA MET A 18 -12.65 15.06 5.26
C MET A 18 -11.98 15.67 4.02
N LEU A 19 -12.37 15.25 2.81
CA LEU A 19 -11.89 15.84 1.56
C LEU A 19 -12.60 17.18 1.26
N ASN A 20 -13.91 17.34 1.51
CA ASN A 20 -14.61 18.60 1.24
C ASN A 20 -14.32 19.73 2.24
N GLY A 21 -13.87 19.42 3.46
CA GLY A 21 -13.58 20.44 4.48
C GLY A 21 -12.34 21.30 4.17
N LYS A 22 -11.39 20.78 3.38
CA LYS A 22 -10.11 21.46 3.11
C LYS A 22 -9.77 21.65 1.62
N MET A 23 -10.65 21.26 0.69
CA MET A 23 -10.45 21.39 -0.77
C MET A 23 -11.42 22.36 -1.47
N ARG A 24 -12.07 23.28 -0.77
CA ARG A 24 -12.86 24.33 -1.44
C ARG A 24 -12.01 25.46 -2.06
N SER A 25 -10.68 25.44 -1.97
CA SER A 25 -9.82 26.43 -2.64
C SER A 25 -8.77 25.87 -3.62
N MET A 26 -8.80 24.58 -3.95
CA MET A 26 -7.74 23.96 -4.77
C MET A 26 -8.26 23.56 -6.16
N GLY A 27 -7.74 24.23 -7.20
CA GLY A 27 -8.05 24.00 -8.61
C GLY A 27 -7.57 22.64 -9.13
N ALA A 28 -8.15 22.19 -10.25
CA ALA A 28 -7.96 20.87 -10.84
C ALA A 28 -6.48 20.45 -11.07
N GLY A 29 -5.56 21.41 -11.23
CA GLY A 29 -4.12 21.16 -11.36
C GLY A 29 -3.47 20.52 -10.13
N LEU A 30 -4.01 20.77 -8.92
CA LEU A 30 -3.39 20.33 -7.67
C LEU A 30 -3.69 18.86 -7.32
N ARG A 31 -4.74 18.30 -7.92
CA ARG A 31 -5.11 16.87 -7.79
C ARG A 31 -4.20 15.96 -8.60
N VAL A 32 -3.63 16.47 -9.69
CA VAL A 32 -2.66 15.74 -10.51
C VAL A 32 -1.27 15.75 -9.86
N ILE A 33 -0.93 16.82 -9.13
CA ILE A 33 0.35 16.95 -8.40
C ILE A 33 0.45 15.93 -7.25
N ALA A 34 -0.64 15.70 -6.51
CA ALA A 34 -0.67 14.67 -5.46
C ALA A 34 -0.49 13.24 -6.00
N ALA A 35 -0.95 12.96 -7.22
CA ALA A 35 -0.79 11.65 -7.87
C ALA A 35 0.63 11.41 -8.40
N VAL A 36 1.36 12.45 -8.81
CA VAL A 36 2.73 12.34 -9.36
C VAL A 36 3.79 12.26 -8.24
N LEU A 37 3.59 12.92 -7.10
CA LEU A 37 4.47 12.83 -5.92
C LEU A 37 4.50 11.42 -5.28
N LEU A 38 3.52 10.57 -5.62
CA LEU A 38 3.42 9.19 -5.15
C LEU A 38 4.25 8.19 -6.00
N CYS A 39 4.71 8.60 -7.19
CA CYS A 39 5.51 7.76 -8.10
C CYS A 39 7.04 7.99 -8.02
N GLY A 40 7.52 8.98 -7.26
CA GLY A 40 8.95 9.33 -7.15
C GLY A 40 9.73 8.55 -6.07
N LEU A 41 9.46 7.26 -5.89
CA LEU A 41 10.10 6.40 -4.87
C LEU A 41 10.71 5.17 -5.53
N ALA A 42 11.90 5.31 -6.11
CA ALA A 42 12.85 4.23 -6.30
C ALA A 42 14.23 4.80 -6.67
N GLY A 43 15.08 4.99 -5.67
CA GLY A 43 16.52 5.21 -5.87
C GLY A 43 17.04 6.47 -5.19
N ALA A 44 17.57 6.31 -3.97
CA ALA A 44 18.92 6.74 -3.56
C ALA A 44 19.00 6.98 -2.03
N MET A 45 19.97 6.37 -1.33
CA MET A 45 21.23 7.03 -0.85
C MET A 45 21.93 6.35 0.39
N LEU A 46 23.20 5.89 0.19
CA LEU A 46 24.49 6.10 0.94
C LEU A 46 24.63 5.77 2.47
N PRO A 47 25.82 5.81 3.20
CA PRO A 47 27.26 6.10 2.91
C PRO A 47 28.37 5.17 3.59
N THR A 48 29.66 5.58 3.49
CA THR A 48 31.00 5.13 4.00
C THR A 48 31.14 4.61 5.46
N ALA A 49 32.09 3.76 5.91
CA ALA A 49 33.54 3.62 5.62
C ALA A 49 34.13 2.23 6.03
N GLY A 50 35.26 1.81 5.44
CA GLY A 50 36.08 0.68 5.91
C GLY A 50 37.00 0.11 4.80
N VAL A 51 38.31 0.10 5.03
CA VAL A 51 39.38 -0.14 4.05
C VAL A 51 39.34 -1.55 3.41
N ALA A 52 39.04 -1.64 2.11
CA ALA A 52 39.68 -2.50 1.08
C ALA A 52 38.86 -2.51 -0.23
N GLN A 53 39.55 -2.56 -1.39
CA GLN A 53 39.03 -2.83 -2.76
C GLN A 53 38.42 -1.65 -3.56
N THR A 54 39.28 -0.96 -4.32
CA THR A 54 38.95 0.12 -5.26
C THR A 54 38.54 -0.37 -6.65
N ARG A 55 37.64 -1.36 -6.76
CA ARG A 55 37.17 -1.83 -8.09
C ARG A 55 35.66 -2.00 -8.24
N ASP A 56 34.91 -2.12 -7.14
CA ASP A 56 33.44 -2.30 -7.21
C ASP A 56 32.63 -1.01 -7.01
N ARG A 57 33.25 0.06 -6.48
CA ARG A 57 32.55 1.31 -6.13
C ARG A 57 32.12 2.13 -7.35
N ASP A 58 32.93 2.10 -8.41
CA ASP A 58 32.67 2.87 -9.63
C ASP A 58 31.48 2.29 -10.40
N ALA A 59 31.28 0.97 -10.34
CA ALA A 59 30.18 0.29 -11.02
C ALA A 59 28.81 0.56 -10.39
N ASP A 60 28.74 0.72 -9.06
CA ASP A 60 27.47 0.99 -8.36
C ASP A 60 27.07 2.47 -8.48
N THR A 61 28.05 3.38 -8.49
CA THR A 61 27.83 4.81 -8.73
C THR A 61 27.31 5.06 -10.15
N ASP A 62 27.97 4.48 -11.16
CA ASP A 62 27.54 4.54 -12.57
C ASP A 62 26.14 3.92 -12.78
N ARG A 63 25.81 2.84 -12.06
CA ARG A 63 24.47 2.25 -12.07
C ARG A 63 23.40 3.20 -11.48
N GLY A 64 23.72 3.92 -10.40
CA GLY A 64 22.83 4.90 -9.79
C GLY A 64 22.54 6.07 -10.73
N GLU A 65 23.59 6.64 -11.33
CA GLU A 65 23.47 7.77 -12.27
C GLU A 65 22.64 7.40 -13.50
N ARG A 66 22.84 6.19 -14.07
CA ARG A 66 22.04 5.69 -15.19
C ARG A 66 20.56 5.54 -14.85
N LYS A 67 20.21 5.11 -13.63
CA LYS A 67 18.81 5.01 -13.18
C LYS A 67 18.17 6.38 -13.06
N THR A 68 18.88 7.36 -12.51
CA THR A 68 18.39 8.74 -12.41
C THR A 68 18.19 9.36 -13.79
N ALA A 69 19.13 9.17 -14.70
CA ALA A 69 19.01 9.64 -16.08
C ALA A 69 17.79 9.03 -16.80
N ALA A 70 17.61 7.72 -16.69
CA ALA A 70 16.45 7.02 -17.27
C ALA A 70 15.11 7.51 -16.69
N HIS A 71 15.07 7.79 -15.38
CA HIS A 71 13.88 8.34 -14.73
C HIS A 71 13.49 9.71 -15.31
N PHE A 72 14.45 10.63 -15.42
CA PHE A 72 14.18 11.95 -15.99
C PHE A 72 13.89 11.90 -17.49
N GLU A 73 14.48 10.97 -18.24
CA GLU A 73 14.13 10.74 -19.64
C GLU A 73 12.68 10.28 -19.80
N GLU A 74 12.24 9.33 -18.96
CA GLU A 74 10.85 8.88 -18.95
C GLU A 74 9.89 10.03 -18.59
N LEU A 75 10.23 10.81 -17.56
CA LEU A 75 9.42 11.98 -17.16
C LEU A 75 9.33 13.00 -18.29
N ASN A 76 10.45 13.33 -18.94
CA ASN A 76 10.49 14.23 -20.08
C ASN A 76 9.62 13.73 -21.24
N ARG A 77 9.68 12.43 -21.54
CA ARG A 77 8.83 11.81 -22.57
C ARG A 77 7.34 11.97 -22.24
N LYS A 78 6.94 11.75 -20.98
CA LYS A 78 5.54 11.93 -20.54
C LYS A 78 5.09 13.39 -20.62
N ILE A 79 5.96 14.33 -20.23
CA ILE A 79 5.68 15.76 -20.33
C ILE A 79 5.48 16.18 -21.78
N ARG A 80 6.37 15.74 -22.70
CA ARG A 80 6.22 16.01 -24.14
C ARG A 80 4.91 15.46 -24.70
N ALA A 81 4.59 14.20 -24.40
CA ALA A 81 3.33 13.60 -24.85
C ALA A 81 2.09 14.35 -24.32
N ALA A 82 2.16 14.91 -23.10
CA ALA A 82 1.07 15.71 -22.55
C ALA A 82 0.96 17.08 -23.25
N ILE A 83 2.08 17.69 -23.65
CA ILE A 83 2.11 18.93 -24.45
C ILE A 83 1.53 18.68 -25.83
N ASP A 84 1.98 17.63 -26.52
CA ASP A 84 1.49 17.28 -27.86
C ASP A 84 -0.01 16.96 -27.84
N ALA A 85 -0.50 16.38 -26.75
CA ALA A 85 -1.92 16.13 -26.54
C ALA A 85 -2.73 17.37 -26.09
N GLY A 86 -2.11 18.55 -25.96
CA GLY A 86 -2.75 19.78 -25.49
C GLY A 86 -3.22 19.75 -24.03
N LYS A 87 -2.77 18.76 -23.24
CA LYS A 87 -3.13 18.60 -21.82
C LYS A 87 -2.25 19.44 -20.89
N LEU A 88 -1.17 19.99 -21.43
CA LEU A 88 -0.18 20.76 -20.71
C LEU A 88 0.42 21.79 -21.65
N THR A 89 0.69 23.00 -21.16
CA THR A 89 1.47 23.97 -21.93
C THR A 89 2.98 23.66 -21.83
N PRO A 90 3.80 24.14 -22.79
CA PRO A 90 5.25 24.02 -22.68
C PRO A 90 5.83 24.63 -21.40
N GLU A 91 5.24 25.73 -20.91
CA GLU A 91 5.65 26.40 -19.68
C GLU A 91 5.37 25.55 -18.44
N GLU A 92 4.16 24.99 -18.35
CA GLU A 92 3.80 24.06 -17.28
C GLU A 92 4.65 22.79 -17.33
N GLY A 93 5.02 22.31 -18.52
CA GLY A 93 5.98 21.21 -18.69
C GLY A 93 7.36 21.52 -18.13
N ARG A 94 7.90 22.71 -18.44
CA ARG A 94 9.19 23.18 -17.89
C ARG A 94 9.12 23.31 -16.36
N ALA A 95 8.04 23.89 -15.84
CA ALA A 95 7.83 24.04 -14.40
C ALA A 95 7.79 22.68 -13.69
N LYS A 96 7.08 21.68 -14.23
CA LYS A 96 7.04 20.32 -13.69
C LYS A 96 8.40 19.65 -13.66
N LEU A 97 9.21 19.83 -14.72
CA LEU A 97 10.55 19.28 -14.75
C LEU A 97 11.47 19.95 -13.72
N ARG A 98 11.37 21.27 -13.57
CA ARG A 98 12.11 22.02 -12.54
C ARG A 98 11.75 21.53 -11.14
N GLU A 99 10.46 21.45 -10.83
CA GLU A 99 9.95 20.94 -9.56
C GLU A 99 10.49 19.54 -9.25
N ALA A 100 10.43 18.62 -10.23
CA ALA A 100 10.94 17.26 -10.07
C ALA A 100 12.44 17.22 -9.75
N ARG A 101 13.24 18.10 -10.38
CA ARG A 101 14.69 18.19 -10.12
C ARG A 101 14.99 18.74 -8.73
N ILE A 102 14.24 19.73 -8.26
CA ILE A 102 14.39 20.30 -6.91
C ILE A 102 14.09 19.24 -5.86
N TRP A 103 12.97 18.52 -5.99
CA TRP A 103 12.62 17.46 -5.04
C TRP A 103 13.58 16.27 -5.10
N HIS A 104 14.10 15.92 -6.28
CA HIS A 104 15.13 14.90 -6.39
C HIS A 104 16.40 15.32 -5.64
N ALA A 105 16.87 16.55 -5.81
CA ALA A 105 18.02 17.08 -5.07
C ALA A 105 17.78 17.09 -3.56
N ALA A 106 16.59 17.53 -3.13
CA ALA A 106 16.20 17.53 -1.71
C ALA A 106 16.20 16.12 -1.10
N MET A 107 15.74 15.11 -1.84
CA MET A 107 15.73 13.71 -1.40
C MET A 107 17.12 13.06 -1.40
N ALA A 108 18.00 13.50 -2.29
CA ALA A 108 19.35 12.98 -2.48
C ALA A 108 20.34 13.49 -1.42
N THR A 109 20.10 14.66 -0.84
CA THR A 109 21.00 15.28 0.12
C THR A 109 20.41 15.23 1.52
N ASP A 110 21.23 15.02 2.54
CA ASP A 110 20.79 15.16 3.93
C ASP A 110 20.25 16.59 4.15
N PRO A 111 19.08 16.77 4.79
CA PRO A 111 18.53 18.12 4.96
C PRO A 111 19.41 19.11 5.74
N SER A 112 20.33 18.61 6.58
CA SER A 112 21.33 19.45 7.25
C SER A 112 22.42 19.99 6.30
N GLU A 113 22.59 19.36 5.14
CA GLU A 113 23.58 19.71 4.12
C GLU A 113 22.98 20.48 2.92
N TRP A 114 21.69 20.84 2.97
CA TRP A 114 21.07 21.62 1.89
C TRP A 114 21.70 23.00 1.77
N SER A 115 22.05 23.38 0.54
CA SER A 115 22.48 24.74 0.22
C SER A 115 21.34 25.74 0.42
N GLU A 116 21.69 27.00 0.69
CA GLU A 116 20.70 28.09 0.81
C GLU A 116 19.90 28.28 -0.50
N GLU A 117 20.53 28.03 -1.64
CA GLU A 117 19.86 28.04 -2.94
C GLU A 117 18.79 26.94 -3.04
N LEU A 118 19.11 25.72 -2.61
CA LEU A 118 18.15 24.62 -2.60
C LEU A 118 17.00 24.89 -1.64
N LYS A 119 17.30 25.43 -0.45
CA LYS A 119 16.28 25.86 0.52
C LYS A 119 15.34 26.91 -0.10
N ALA A 120 15.89 27.94 -0.74
CA ALA A 120 15.09 28.97 -1.41
C ALA A 120 14.18 28.38 -2.50
N MET A 121 14.72 27.51 -3.36
CA MET A 121 13.96 26.82 -4.41
C MET A 121 12.83 25.93 -3.85
N ILE A 122 13.06 25.26 -2.71
CA ILE A 122 12.05 24.46 -2.02
C ILE A 122 10.92 25.37 -1.49
N LEU A 123 11.26 26.51 -0.89
CA LEU A 123 10.27 27.49 -0.41
C LEU A 123 9.48 28.14 -1.53
N GLU A 124 10.09 28.38 -2.70
CA GLU A 124 9.35 28.84 -3.90
C GLU A 124 8.24 27.86 -4.29
N LEU A 125 8.50 26.55 -4.16
CA LEU A 125 7.51 25.51 -4.47
C LEU A 125 6.45 25.36 -3.37
N LYS A 126 6.82 25.64 -2.12
CA LYS A 126 5.95 25.48 -0.95
C LYS A 126 6.08 26.67 0.00
N PRO A 127 5.53 27.84 -0.39
CA PRO A 127 5.72 29.09 0.37
C PRO A 127 5.04 29.07 1.74
N ASP A 128 4.00 28.24 1.90
CA ASP A 128 3.24 28.12 3.15
C ASP A 128 3.87 27.12 4.14
N SER A 129 5.17 26.85 4.05
CA SER A 129 5.86 25.90 4.91
C SER A 129 7.24 26.37 5.29
N THR A 130 7.74 25.83 6.38
CA THR A 130 9.11 26.10 6.83
C THR A 130 10.09 25.07 6.26
N ILE A 131 11.35 25.45 6.14
CA ILE A 131 12.43 24.52 5.77
C ILE A 131 12.49 23.35 6.76
N GLU A 132 12.28 23.60 8.04
CA GLU A 132 12.38 22.55 9.06
C GLU A 132 11.26 21.51 8.94
N GLU A 133 10.01 21.92 8.68
CA GLU A 133 8.91 20.99 8.43
C GLU A 133 9.15 20.12 7.20
N ILE A 134 9.72 20.71 6.14
CA ILE A 134 10.04 19.99 4.91
C ILE A 134 11.23 19.04 5.13
N ALA A 135 12.28 19.51 5.80
CA ALA A 135 13.44 18.72 6.18
C ALA A 135 13.04 17.49 7.01
N GLU A 136 12.17 17.68 7.99
CA GLU A 136 11.65 16.59 8.82
C GLU A 136 10.85 15.57 7.98
N GLY A 137 9.98 16.05 7.08
CA GLY A 137 9.26 15.19 6.16
C GLY A 137 10.19 14.37 5.24
N ILE A 138 11.29 14.96 4.79
CA ILE A 138 12.32 14.28 3.99
C ILE A 138 13.07 13.25 4.83
N ARG A 139 13.50 13.59 6.06
CA ARG A 139 14.17 12.65 6.99
C ARG A 139 13.30 11.42 7.24
N GLN A 140 12.01 11.61 7.55
CA GLN A 140 11.07 10.50 7.75
C GLN A 140 10.89 9.64 6.49
N ARG A 141 10.89 10.28 5.32
CA ARG A 141 10.78 9.55 4.04
C ARG A 141 12.06 8.74 3.76
N GLN A 142 13.24 9.33 3.97
CA GLN A 142 14.53 8.64 3.85
C GLN A 142 14.64 7.48 4.85
N ALA A 143 14.23 7.68 6.10
CA ALA A 143 14.25 6.63 7.12
C ALA A 143 13.37 5.42 6.73
N ARG A 144 12.15 5.65 6.26
CA ARG A 144 11.27 4.58 5.75
C ARG A 144 11.85 3.87 4.52
N MET A 145 12.59 4.59 3.68
CA MET A 145 13.27 3.99 2.54
C MET A 145 14.40 3.08 2.98
N ARG A 146 15.22 3.52 3.94
CA ARG A 146 16.30 2.73 4.54
C ARG A 146 15.78 1.49 5.27
N GLU A 147 14.66 1.62 5.99
CA GLU A 147 13.99 0.49 6.64
C GLU A 147 13.55 -0.55 5.60
N LYS A 148 12.90 -0.12 4.51
CA LYS A 148 12.49 -1.01 3.42
C LYS A 148 13.66 -1.60 2.64
N GLU A 149 14.75 -0.87 2.47
CA GLU A 149 15.98 -1.38 1.87
C GLU A 149 16.67 -2.41 2.77
N GLY A 150 16.64 -2.21 4.10
CA GLY A 150 17.10 -3.21 5.07
C GLY A 150 16.20 -4.44 5.18
N GLU A 151 14.90 -4.29 4.93
CA GLU A 151 13.92 -5.38 4.83
C GLU A 151 14.01 -6.14 3.48
N MET A 152 14.63 -5.53 2.47
CA MET A 152 14.93 -6.20 1.21
C MET A 152 16.02 -7.23 1.46
N VAL A 153 15.64 -8.51 1.48
CA VAL A 153 16.56 -9.65 1.63
C VAL A 153 17.80 -9.40 0.79
N ASP A 154 18.99 -9.41 1.42
CA ASP A 154 20.28 -9.34 0.73
C ASP A 154 20.36 -10.53 -0.24
N PHE A 155 19.93 -10.26 -1.47
CA PHE A 155 19.71 -11.26 -2.49
C PHE A 155 21.04 -11.90 -2.90
N ASP A 156 22.14 -11.14 -2.80
CA ASP A 156 23.47 -11.64 -3.07
C ASP A 156 23.97 -12.56 -1.96
N ALA A 157 23.68 -12.23 -0.69
CA ALA A 157 23.96 -13.15 0.43
C ALA A 157 23.14 -14.43 0.36
N LEU A 158 21.86 -14.33 -0.03
CA LEU A 158 21.01 -15.50 -0.23
C LEU A 158 21.49 -16.36 -1.40
N ASN A 159 21.88 -15.74 -2.51
CA ASN A 159 22.42 -16.43 -3.68
C ASN A 159 23.72 -17.18 -3.34
N ARG A 160 24.62 -16.56 -2.57
CA ARG A 160 25.83 -17.22 -2.06
C ARG A 160 25.50 -18.46 -1.21
N LYS A 161 24.50 -18.37 -0.33
CA LYS A 161 24.06 -19.51 0.49
C LYS A 161 23.49 -20.65 -0.36
N ILE A 162 22.68 -20.33 -1.36
CA ILE A 162 22.11 -21.33 -2.26
C ILE A 162 23.21 -22.02 -3.07
N GLN A 163 24.18 -21.26 -3.58
CA GLN A 163 25.31 -21.82 -4.31
C GLN A 163 26.19 -22.70 -3.42
N ALA A 164 26.50 -22.27 -2.20
CA ALA A 164 27.28 -23.06 -1.25
C ALA A 164 26.60 -24.40 -0.91
N ALA A 165 25.27 -24.41 -0.78
CA ALA A 165 24.52 -25.65 -0.55
C ALA A 165 24.48 -26.56 -1.79
N VAL A 166 24.55 -25.99 -2.99
CA VAL A 166 24.73 -26.77 -4.23
C VAL A 166 26.12 -27.39 -4.29
N ASP A 167 27.15 -26.61 -3.97
CA ASP A 167 28.54 -27.06 -3.98
C ASP A 167 28.80 -28.11 -2.89
N ALA A 168 28.10 -28.02 -1.76
CA ALA A 168 28.11 -29.01 -0.68
C ALA A 168 27.27 -30.27 -1.01
N GLY A 169 26.52 -30.28 -2.12
CA GLY A 169 25.62 -31.38 -2.49
C GLY A 169 24.36 -31.51 -1.63
N GLU A 170 24.10 -30.54 -0.74
CA GLU A 170 22.86 -30.46 0.06
C GLU A 170 21.65 -30.07 -0.81
N LEU A 171 21.91 -29.39 -1.93
CA LEU A 171 20.96 -29.03 -2.95
C LEU A 171 21.46 -29.50 -4.31
N THR A 172 20.56 -29.97 -5.15
CA THR A 172 20.89 -30.12 -6.56
C THR A 172 20.94 -28.73 -7.23
N PRO A 173 21.73 -28.56 -8.31
CA PRO A 173 21.76 -27.29 -9.06
C PRO A 173 20.37 -26.81 -9.52
N GLU A 174 19.48 -27.77 -9.79
CA GLU A 174 18.13 -27.51 -10.27
C GLU A 174 17.19 -27.03 -9.15
N GLU A 175 17.35 -27.56 -7.95
CA GLU A 175 16.66 -27.07 -6.75
C GLU A 175 17.18 -25.70 -6.31
N GLY A 176 18.49 -25.46 -6.44
CA GLY A 176 19.08 -24.14 -6.22
C GLY A 176 18.49 -23.09 -7.17
N ARG A 177 18.42 -23.40 -8.47
CA ARG A 177 17.77 -22.55 -9.47
C ARG A 177 16.30 -22.28 -9.16
N ARG A 178 15.54 -23.33 -8.80
CA ARG A 178 14.13 -23.20 -8.40
C ARG A 178 13.94 -22.27 -7.19
N LYS A 179 14.79 -22.38 -6.17
CA LYS A 179 14.74 -21.50 -4.98
C LYS A 179 15.02 -20.05 -5.34
N LEU A 180 16.00 -19.79 -6.22
CA LEU A 180 16.32 -18.44 -6.69
C LEU A 180 15.19 -17.83 -7.53
N GLU A 181 14.59 -18.59 -8.44
CA GLU A 181 13.47 -18.12 -9.26
C GLU A 181 12.22 -17.84 -8.43
N ALA A 182 11.89 -18.70 -7.47
CA ALA A 182 10.77 -18.49 -6.56
C ALA A 182 10.93 -17.18 -5.77
N MET A 183 12.14 -16.92 -5.27
CA MET A 183 12.44 -15.69 -4.54
C MET A 183 12.41 -14.46 -5.45
N ARG A 184 12.99 -14.55 -6.64
CA ARG A 184 12.96 -13.47 -7.64
C ARG A 184 11.52 -13.14 -8.05
N ARG A 185 10.64 -14.14 -8.12
CA ARG A 185 9.21 -13.96 -8.37
C ARG A 185 8.51 -13.29 -7.19
N ALA A 186 8.78 -13.71 -5.95
CA ALA A 186 8.25 -13.08 -4.75
C ALA A 186 8.64 -11.59 -4.67
N MET A 187 9.92 -11.28 -4.95
CA MET A 187 10.45 -9.91 -4.98
C MET A 187 9.87 -9.08 -6.13
N ALA A 188 9.76 -9.64 -7.34
CA ALA A 188 9.14 -8.97 -8.49
C ALA A 188 7.65 -8.64 -8.26
N THR A 189 6.98 -9.41 -7.39
CA THR A 189 5.61 -9.09 -6.96
C THR A 189 5.53 -8.03 -5.86
N GLY A 190 6.64 -7.54 -5.31
CA GLY A 190 6.71 -6.33 -4.47
C GLY A 190 5.65 -6.24 -3.37
N GLY A 191 5.58 -7.23 -2.48
CA GLY A 191 4.60 -7.23 -1.38
C GLY A 191 3.13 -7.22 -1.82
N ARG A 192 2.83 -7.59 -3.07
CA ARG A 192 1.45 -7.70 -3.58
C ARG A 192 0.70 -8.88 -2.96
N GLY A 193 1.40 -9.85 -2.37
CA GLY A 193 0.80 -10.89 -1.53
C GLY A 193 0.14 -10.32 -0.26
N ASP A 194 0.78 -9.34 0.39
CA ASP A 194 0.28 -8.74 1.63
C ASP A 194 -0.94 -7.81 1.39
N ARG A 195 -0.93 -7.02 0.31
CA ARG A 195 -2.11 -6.22 -0.08
C ARG A 195 -3.31 -7.07 -0.52
N GLY A 196 -3.08 -8.20 -1.17
CA GLY A 196 -4.13 -9.16 -1.52
C GLY A 196 -4.72 -9.80 -0.26
N ASN A 197 -3.85 -10.25 0.65
CA ASN A 197 -4.24 -10.86 1.92
C ASN A 197 -5.00 -9.87 2.82
N LYS A 198 -4.53 -8.62 2.93
CA LYS A 198 -5.22 -7.58 3.68
C LYS A 198 -6.59 -7.25 3.08
N ALA A 199 -6.68 -7.08 1.76
CA ALA A 199 -7.94 -6.80 1.09
C ALA A 199 -8.96 -7.94 1.28
N ASP A 200 -8.52 -9.20 1.23
CA ASP A 200 -9.38 -10.34 1.46
C ASP A 200 -9.76 -10.48 2.95
N THR A 201 -8.84 -10.19 3.87
CA THR A 201 -9.13 -10.12 5.31
C THR A 201 -10.16 -9.04 5.63
N ASP A 202 -10.01 -7.84 5.04
CA ASP A 202 -10.95 -6.73 5.21
C ASP A 202 -12.34 -7.08 4.66
N ARG A 203 -12.42 -7.83 3.54
CA ARG A 203 -13.69 -8.30 2.97
C ARG A 203 -14.36 -9.38 3.81
N ILE A 204 -13.62 -10.37 4.27
CA ILE A 204 -14.13 -11.42 5.16
C ILE A 204 -14.68 -10.79 6.44
N ARG A 205 -13.97 -9.81 7.00
CA ARG A 205 -14.43 -9.04 8.15
C ARG A 205 -15.75 -8.33 7.85
N ALA A 206 -15.82 -7.53 6.79
CA ALA A 206 -17.04 -6.79 6.45
C ALA A 206 -18.25 -7.72 6.19
N TYR A 207 -18.01 -8.87 5.55
CA TYR A 207 -19.03 -9.90 5.34
C TYR A 207 -19.55 -10.48 6.66
N ARG A 208 -18.65 -10.86 7.58
CA ARG A 208 -18.99 -11.36 8.91
C ARG A 208 -19.70 -10.30 9.77
N GLU A 209 -19.29 -9.04 9.71
CA GLU A 209 -19.96 -7.92 10.40
C GLU A 209 -21.42 -7.78 9.95
N GLY A 210 -21.66 -7.89 8.63
CA GLY A 210 -23.00 -7.84 8.07
C GLY A 210 -23.92 -8.96 8.57
N ILE A 211 -23.40 -10.17 8.73
CA ILE A 211 -24.15 -11.31 9.26
C ILE A 211 -24.50 -11.08 10.73
N VAL A 212 -23.52 -10.69 11.55
CA VAL A 212 -23.74 -10.43 12.99
C VAL A 212 -24.75 -9.30 13.19
N ALA A 213 -24.66 -8.23 12.40
CA ALA A 213 -25.61 -7.12 12.47
C ALA A 213 -27.05 -7.55 12.17
N ARG A 214 -27.26 -8.38 11.14
CA ARG A 214 -28.59 -8.93 10.81
C ARG A 214 -29.08 -9.89 11.90
N ALA A 215 -28.20 -10.79 12.37
CA ALA A 215 -28.51 -11.76 13.41
C ALA A 215 -28.93 -11.09 14.73
N MET A 216 -28.31 -9.97 15.11
CA MET A 216 -28.68 -9.22 16.32
C MET A 216 -30.00 -8.46 16.20
N ALA A 217 -30.43 -8.12 14.98
CA ALA A 217 -31.64 -7.31 14.74
C ALA A 217 -32.94 -8.10 14.95
N GLU A 218 -32.90 -9.42 14.81
CA GLU A 218 -34.04 -10.31 14.90
C GLU A 218 -33.78 -11.42 15.93
N ALA A 219 -34.84 -11.99 16.49
CA ALA A 219 -34.71 -13.17 17.33
C ALA A 219 -34.21 -14.36 16.47
N PRO A 220 -33.34 -15.25 17.00
CA PRO A 220 -32.81 -16.36 16.20
C PRO A 220 -33.86 -17.29 15.58
N GLU A 221 -35.04 -17.36 16.19
CA GLU A 221 -36.18 -18.13 15.70
C GLU A 221 -36.80 -17.52 14.42
N GLN A 222 -36.51 -16.26 14.12
CA GLN A 222 -37.03 -15.53 12.96
C GLN A 222 -36.03 -15.41 11.80
N TRP A 223 -34.78 -15.86 11.98
CA TRP A 223 -33.78 -15.78 10.93
C TRP A 223 -34.19 -16.58 9.70
N SER A 224 -34.07 -15.94 8.53
CA SER A 224 -34.27 -16.59 7.24
C SER A 224 -33.26 -17.72 7.03
N ASP A 225 -33.64 -18.72 6.22
CA ASP A 225 -32.73 -19.81 5.85
C ASP A 225 -31.49 -19.29 5.11
N GLU A 226 -31.63 -18.17 4.39
CA GLU A 226 -30.52 -17.46 3.75
C GLU A 226 -29.51 -16.93 4.79
N LEU A 227 -29.99 -16.34 5.89
CA LEU A 227 -29.10 -15.85 6.96
C LEU A 227 -28.38 -17.01 7.67
N LYS A 228 -29.08 -18.13 7.91
CA LYS A 228 -28.48 -19.35 8.48
C LYS A 228 -27.40 -19.92 7.57
N ALA A 229 -27.66 -20.01 6.26
CA ALA A 229 -26.66 -20.44 5.28
C ALA A 229 -25.44 -19.51 5.21
N HIS A 230 -25.64 -18.19 5.37
CA HIS A 230 -24.54 -17.24 5.44
C HIS A 230 -23.68 -17.40 6.71
N ILE A 231 -24.29 -17.74 7.85
CA ILE A 231 -23.58 -18.03 9.12
C ILE A 231 -22.68 -19.25 8.95
N GLU A 232 -23.22 -20.36 8.43
CA GLU A 232 -22.45 -21.58 8.19
C GLU A 232 -21.32 -21.34 7.18
N ARG A 233 -21.59 -20.62 6.09
CA ARG A 233 -20.57 -20.24 5.09
C ARG A 233 -19.51 -19.29 5.63
N ALA A 234 -19.82 -18.50 6.65
CA ALA A 234 -18.84 -17.69 7.35
C ALA A 234 -17.88 -18.53 8.23
N GLY A 235 -18.08 -19.86 8.27
CA GLY A 235 -17.30 -20.81 9.05
C GLY A 235 -17.81 -20.98 10.47
N TRP A 236 -19.04 -20.53 10.78
CA TRP A 236 -19.63 -20.63 12.11
C TRP A 236 -20.57 -21.82 12.23
N ASP A 237 -20.45 -22.54 13.34
CA ASP A 237 -21.44 -23.52 13.77
C ASP A 237 -22.75 -22.80 14.14
N LEU A 238 -23.85 -23.14 13.45
CA LEU A 238 -25.12 -22.43 13.55
C LEU A 238 -25.71 -22.49 14.97
N GLU A 239 -25.60 -23.62 15.66
CA GLU A 239 -26.15 -23.79 17.01
C GLU A 239 -25.37 -22.95 18.02
N LYS A 240 -24.03 -23.00 17.98
CA LYS A 240 -23.16 -22.20 18.86
C LYS A 240 -23.30 -20.71 18.57
N PHE A 241 -23.39 -20.32 17.31
CA PHE A 241 -23.61 -18.94 16.92
C PHE A 241 -24.96 -18.43 17.45
N THR A 242 -26.02 -19.23 17.29
CA THR A 242 -27.37 -18.92 17.78
C THR A 242 -27.37 -18.68 19.30
N GLU A 243 -26.76 -19.59 20.06
CA GLU A 243 -26.67 -19.46 21.52
C GLU A 243 -25.86 -18.23 21.93
N GLY A 244 -24.77 -17.93 21.22
CA GLY A 244 -23.98 -16.73 21.42
C GLY A 244 -24.77 -15.43 21.20
N ILE A 245 -25.69 -15.41 20.23
CA ILE A 245 -26.57 -14.25 20.00
C ILE A 245 -27.62 -14.14 21.11
N ARG A 246 -28.26 -15.25 21.52
CA ARG A 246 -29.27 -15.23 22.62
C ARG A 246 -28.71 -14.65 23.90
N GLN A 247 -27.52 -15.09 24.32
CA GLN A 247 -26.87 -14.60 25.54
C GLN A 247 -26.61 -13.08 25.48
N ARG A 248 -26.25 -12.56 24.30
CA ARG A 248 -25.91 -11.15 24.12
C ARG A 248 -27.13 -10.25 24.00
N GLN A 249 -28.20 -10.73 23.37
CA GLN A 249 -29.52 -10.08 23.38
C GLN A 249 -30.06 -10.01 24.82
N ALA A 250 -29.93 -11.08 25.61
CA ALA A 250 -30.34 -11.13 27.02
C ALA A 250 -29.48 -10.22 27.92
N ALA A 251 -28.18 -10.09 27.66
CA ALA A 251 -27.28 -9.21 28.40
C ALA A 251 -27.50 -7.71 28.14
N GLY A 252 -28.44 -7.33 27.26
CA GLY A 252 -28.75 -5.93 26.95
C GLY A 252 -27.56 -5.17 26.37
N THR A 253 -26.59 -5.88 25.77
CA THR A 253 -25.37 -5.27 25.24
C THR A 253 -25.74 -4.37 24.07
N ARG A 254 -25.77 -3.06 24.34
CA ARG A 254 -25.90 -2.03 23.31
C ARG A 254 -24.66 -2.15 22.44
N VAL A 255 -24.81 -2.69 21.24
CA VAL A 255 -23.68 -2.97 20.35
C VAL A 255 -23.03 -1.66 19.91
N THR A 256 -22.00 -1.22 20.63
CA THR A 256 -21.21 -0.04 20.26
C THR A 256 -19.91 -0.44 19.55
N ASP A 257 -19.46 -1.69 19.68
CA ASP A 257 -18.30 -2.20 18.97
C ASP A 257 -18.53 -3.61 18.40
N PHE A 258 -18.91 -3.66 17.11
CA PHE A 258 -19.06 -4.89 16.34
C PHE A 258 -17.73 -5.64 16.16
N SER A 259 -16.59 -4.97 16.31
CA SER A 259 -15.26 -5.57 16.14
C SER A 259 -14.95 -6.54 17.27
N GLN A 260 -15.31 -6.20 18.50
CA GLN A 260 -15.09 -7.06 19.67
C GLN A 260 -15.93 -8.34 19.62
N LEU A 261 -17.19 -8.21 19.17
CA LEU A 261 -18.09 -9.35 18.91
C LEU A 261 -17.53 -10.30 17.87
N LEU A 262 -16.94 -9.73 16.81
CA LEU A 262 -16.39 -10.51 15.72
C LEU A 262 -15.10 -11.23 16.12
N ILE A 263 -14.26 -10.62 16.97
CA ILE A 263 -13.10 -11.30 17.55
C ILE A 263 -13.55 -12.52 18.36
N GLU A 264 -14.55 -12.39 19.23
CA GLU A 264 -15.06 -13.47 20.08
C GLU A 264 -15.80 -14.57 19.31
N LEU A 265 -16.48 -14.23 18.20
CA LEU A 265 -17.12 -15.21 17.32
C LEU A 265 -16.12 -15.84 16.33
N SER A 266 -15.04 -15.14 16.00
CA SER A 266 -14.00 -15.65 15.10
C SER A 266 -13.08 -16.68 15.74
N THR A 267 -12.99 -16.74 17.08
CA THR A 267 -12.21 -17.78 17.78
C THR A 267 -12.85 -19.17 17.68
N VAL A 268 -14.14 -19.25 17.33
CA VAL A 268 -14.90 -20.49 17.13
C VAL A 268 -15.07 -20.82 15.65
N ALA A 269 -14.73 -19.90 14.75
CA ALA A 269 -14.91 -20.07 13.32
C ALA A 269 -13.77 -20.88 12.70
N GLU A 270 -14.10 -21.80 11.78
CA GLU A 270 -13.09 -22.39 10.91
C GLU A 270 -12.48 -21.31 10.00
N GLN A 271 -11.19 -21.42 9.70
CA GLN A 271 -10.48 -20.45 8.86
C GLN A 271 -10.91 -20.61 7.40
N THR A 272 -11.94 -19.88 6.98
CA THR A 272 -12.41 -19.84 5.59
C THR A 272 -11.77 -18.68 4.82
N SER A 273 -11.32 -18.94 3.58
CA SER A 273 -10.73 -17.92 2.71
C SER A 273 -11.79 -17.18 1.86
N TRP A 274 -11.50 -15.95 1.41
CA TRP A 274 -12.42 -15.18 0.55
C TRP A 274 -12.69 -15.87 -0.80
N GLY A 275 -11.73 -16.64 -1.31
CA GLY A 275 -11.87 -17.41 -2.54
C GLY A 275 -12.89 -18.54 -2.44
N GLU A 276 -13.00 -19.18 -1.27
CA GLU A 276 -14.00 -20.22 -1.00
C GLU A 276 -15.39 -19.61 -0.87
N ILE A 277 -15.53 -18.55 -0.07
CA ILE A 277 -16.79 -17.80 0.08
C ILE A 277 -17.34 -17.37 -1.29
N LYS A 278 -16.48 -16.87 -2.18
CA LYS A 278 -16.90 -16.42 -3.52
C LYS A 278 -17.36 -17.55 -4.43
N LYS A 279 -16.70 -18.72 -4.40
CA LYS A 279 -17.08 -19.87 -5.23
C LYS A 279 -18.48 -20.36 -4.89
N ASP A 280 -18.84 -20.30 -3.60
CA ASP A 280 -20.14 -20.77 -3.13
C ASP A 280 -21.26 -19.75 -3.40
N VAL A 281 -20.94 -18.44 -3.45
CA VAL A 281 -21.90 -17.39 -3.85
C VAL A 281 -22.25 -17.48 -5.33
N GLY A 282 -21.27 -17.76 -6.20
CA GLY A 282 -21.49 -17.87 -7.65
C GLY A 282 -22.19 -19.16 -8.10
N ALA A 283 -22.42 -20.12 -7.19
CA ALA A 283 -23.12 -21.37 -7.46
C ALA A 283 -24.59 -21.36 -6.98
N ALA A 284 -25.04 -20.27 -6.34
CA ALA A 284 -26.37 -20.12 -5.76
C ALA A 284 -27.23 -19.04 -6.45
N GLU A 285 -26.75 -18.45 -7.56
CA GLU A 285 -27.56 -17.69 -8.54
C GLU A 285 -27.91 -18.58 -9.75
#